data_AF-A0A936AJA4-F1
#
_entry.id   AF-A0A936AJA4-F1
#
_cell.length_a   1.000
_cell.length_b   1.000
_cell.length_c   1.000
_cell.angle_alpha   90.00
_cell.angle_beta   90.00
_cell.angle_gamma   90.00
#
_symmetry.space_group_name_H-M   'P 1'
#
loop_
_entity.id
_entity.type
_entity.pdbx_description
1 polymer ?
#
loop_
_entity_poly.entity_id
_entity_poly.type
_entity_poly.pdbx_seq_one_letter_code
_entity_poly.pdbx_strand_id
1 'polypeptide(L)'
;MKKERIIMCGLLVIQLILWLGFLFHRSPRFPGSLTGGVLAISGTLLLLVPPIFYSAIKRIPFLKEKFSNRISLGTILNWHIYTSIIGSILAILHTGHRFESNLGIWLTTMMLLTVLSGFIGRYFLTYSSQELREKQDQLNLLATQYNQIVGELGQKPEAETTYAASHGFVRHALNSIIGIGNSQADSKAPLSIRAMRLAESISDLEYAIKTHELFKRLTARWLKVHIVTSCVFYLLLIIHIWSSIYFGLRYFK
;
A
#
# COMPACT_ATOMS: atom_id res chain seq x y z
N MET A 1 5.84 -6.97 9.60
CA MET A 1 5.83 -6.49 8.20
C MET A 1 6.44 -7.45 7.17
N LYS A 2 7.76 -7.77 7.19
CA LYS A 2 8.36 -8.63 6.13
C LYS A 2 7.71 -10.02 6.03
N LYS A 3 7.53 -10.73 7.17
CA LYS A 3 6.89 -12.05 7.23
C LYS A 3 5.42 -12.01 6.79
N GLU A 4 4.63 -11.06 7.29
CA GLU A 4 3.21 -10.89 6.92
C GLU A 4 3.04 -10.65 5.42
N ARG A 5 3.90 -9.82 4.82
CA ARG A 5 3.88 -9.56 3.37
C ARG A 5 4.13 -10.82 2.55
N ILE A 6 5.08 -11.64 2.97
CA ILE A 6 5.39 -12.92 2.30
C ILE A 6 4.17 -13.86 2.38
N ILE A 7 3.56 -13.98 3.56
CA ILE A 7 2.36 -14.82 3.75
C ILE A 7 1.22 -14.33 2.86
N MET A 8 0.93 -13.02 2.85
CA MET A 8 -0.15 -12.46 2.04
C MET A 8 0.10 -12.62 0.54
N CYS A 9 1.34 -12.39 0.09
CA CYS A 9 1.72 -12.60 -1.30
C CYS A 9 1.59 -14.08 -1.68
N GLY A 10 2.07 -15.00 -0.82
CA GLY A 10 1.93 -16.43 -1.01
C GLY A 10 0.47 -16.87 -1.12
N LEU A 11 -0.41 -16.39 -0.22
CA LEU A 11 -1.85 -16.68 -0.29
C LEU A 11 -2.49 -16.15 -1.57
N LEU A 12 -2.09 -14.95 -2.02
CA LEU A 12 -2.61 -14.37 -3.26
C LEU A 12 -2.13 -15.16 -4.50
N VAL A 13 -0.87 -15.59 -4.51
CA VAL A 13 -0.33 -16.46 -5.57
C VAL A 13 -1.06 -17.79 -5.58
N ILE A 14 -1.26 -18.43 -4.42
CA ILE A 14 -2.06 -19.66 -4.29
C ILE A 14 -3.47 -19.44 -4.82
N GLN A 15 -4.12 -18.32 -4.47
CA GLN A 15 -5.44 -17.97 -4.98
C GLN A 15 -5.49 -17.91 -6.51
N LEU A 16 -4.50 -17.27 -7.15
CA LEU A 16 -4.41 -17.19 -8.61
C LEU A 16 -4.14 -18.55 -9.26
N ILE A 17 -3.29 -19.38 -8.65
CA ILE A 17 -3.02 -20.76 -9.11
C ILE A 17 -4.29 -21.60 -9.00
N LEU A 18 -4.99 -21.52 -7.87
CA LEU A 18 -6.26 -22.23 -7.66
C LEU A 18 -7.31 -21.78 -8.66
N TRP A 19 -7.38 -20.48 -8.97
CA TRP A 19 -8.25 -19.98 -10.04
C TRP A 19 -7.90 -20.65 -11.37
N LEU A 20 -6.63 -20.59 -11.80
CA LEU A 20 -6.10 -21.19 -13.04
C LEU A 20 -6.30 -22.71 -13.14
N GLY A 21 -6.54 -23.40 -12.02
CA GLY A 21 -6.88 -24.83 -11.98
C GLY A 21 -8.05 -25.22 -12.90
N PHE A 22 -8.91 -24.28 -13.27
CA PHE A 22 -10.01 -24.50 -14.21
C PHE A 22 -9.61 -24.98 -15.61
N LEU A 23 -8.34 -24.75 -15.99
CA LEU A 23 -7.76 -25.23 -17.23
C LEU A 23 -7.50 -26.74 -17.21
N PHE A 24 -7.33 -27.32 -16.02
CA PHE A 24 -6.90 -28.72 -15.84
C PHE A 24 -7.97 -29.60 -15.21
N HIS A 25 -8.82 -29.04 -14.35
CA HIS A 25 -9.83 -29.80 -13.61
C HIS A 25 -11.18 -29.10 -13.65
N ARG A 26 -12.25 -29.90 -13.77
CA ARG A 26 -13.64 -29.46 -13.58
C ARG A 26 -14.44 -30.59 -12.92
N SER A 27 -15.19 -30.27 -11.87
CA SER A 27 -16.04 -31.23 -11.16
C SER A 27 -17.49 -30.72 -11.11
N PRO A 28 -18.34 -31.03 -12.11
CA PRO A 28 -19.65 -30.39 -12.27
C PRO A 28 -20.64 -30.61 -11.11
N ARG A 29 -20.48 -31.73 -10.38
CA ARG A 29 -21.35 -32.10 -9.24
C ARG A 29 -20.88 -31.53 -7.90
N PHE A 30 -19.65 -31.06 -7.81
CA PHE A 30 -19.06 -30.61 -6.54
C PHE A 30 -19.76 -29.39 -5.92
N PRO A 31 -20.14 -28.34 -6.68
CA PRO A 31 -20.79 -27.16 -6.10
C PRO A 31 -22.14 -27.47 -5.43
N GLY A 32 -22.84 -28.50 -5.92
CA GLY A 32 -24.12 -28.95 -5.35
C GLY A 32 -23.98 -29.99 -4.23
N SER A 33 -22.77 -30.40 -3.89
CA SER A 33 -22.52 -31.35 -2.80
C SER A 33 -22.53 -30.66 -1.43
N LEU A 34 -22.70 -31.44 -0.35
CA LEU A 34 -22.64 -30.93 1.02
C LEU A 34 -21.30 -30.21 1.31
N THR A 35 -20.19 -30.79 0.87
CA THR A 35 -18.85 -30.21 1.05
C THR A 35 -18.72 -28.90 0.27
N GLY A 36 -19.23 -28.85 -0.97
CA GLY A 36 -19.35 -27.62 -1.74
C GLY A 36 -20.15 -26.55 -1.00
N GLY A 37 -21.30 -26.91 -0.42
CA GLY A 37 -22.15 -26.00 0.36
C GLY A 37 -21.46 -25.45 1.61
N VAL A 38 -20.74 -26.28 2.36
CA VAL A 38 -19.97 -25.84 3.54
C VAL A 38 -18.89 -24.83 3.14
N LEU A 39 -18.19 -25.06 2.03
CA LEU A 39 -17.23 -24.10 1.48
C LEU A 39 -17.92 -22.79 1.07
N ALA A 40 -19.10 -22.86 0.46
CA ALA A 40 -19.88 -21.69 0.04
C ALA A 40 -20.25 -20.81 1.24
N ILE A 41 -20.82 -21.41 2.28
CA ILE A 41 -21.25 -20.72 3.50
C ILE A 41 -20.02 -20.11 4.20
N SER A 42 -18.97 -20.90 4.38
CA SER A 42 -17.75 -20.44 5.06
C SER A 42 -17.07 -19.30 4.30
N GLY A 43 -16.93 -19.43 2.97
CA GLY A 43 -16.36 -18.40 2.10
C GLY A 43 -17.20 -17.12 2.11
N THR A 44 -18.52 -17.24 2.05
CA THR A 44 -19.45 -16.10 2.10
C THR A 44 -19.35 -15.37 3.44
N LEU A 45 -19.33 -16.09 4.57
CA LEU A 45 -19.19 -15.48 5.89
C LEU A 45 -17.87 -14.71 6.02
N LEU A 46 -16.76 -15.29 5.56
CA LEU A 46 -15.46 -14.63 5.57
C LEU A 46 -15.38 -13.41 4.65
N LEU A 47 -16.05 -13.45 3.49
CA LEU A 47 -16.10 -12.34 2.54
C LEU A 47 -17.08 -11.22 2.95
N LEU A 48 -18.02 -11.49 3.87
CA LEU A 48 -19.08 -10.57 4.23
C LEU A 48 -18.89 -9.96 5.62
N VAL A 49 -18.67 -10.79 6.64
CA VAL A 49 -18.74 -10.35 8.04
C VAL A 49 -17.60 -9.39 8.40
N PRO A 50 -16.31 -9.74 8.25
CA PRO A 50 -15.21 -8.84 8.61
C PRO A 50 -15.15 -7.53 7.80
N PRO A 51 -15.36 -7.53 6.47
CA PRO A 51 -15.39 -6.29 5.69
C PRO A 51 -16.53 -5.34 6.07
N ILE A 52 -17.75 -5.86 6.27
CA ILE A 52 -18.88 -5.04 6.72
C ILE A 52 -18.60 -4.50 8.11
N PHE A 53 -18.08 -5.34 9.01
CA PHE A 53 -17.72 -4.92 10.37
C PHE A 53 -16.66 -3.81 10.37
N TYR A 54 -15.62 -3.94 9.55
CA TYR A 54 -14.61 -2.89 9.36
C TYR A 54 -15.25 -1.59 8.85
N SER A 55 -16.07 -1.68 7.80
CA SER A 55 -16.76 -0.51 7.21
C SER A 55 -17.67 0.18 8.23
N ALA A 56 -18.42 -0.60 9.03
CA ALA A 56 -19.31 -0.11 10.05
C ALA A 56 -18.55 0.64 11.16
N ILE A 57 -17.48 0.05 11.71
CA ILE A 57 -16.65 0.71 12.73
C ILE A 57 -15.99 1.97 12.18
N LYS A 58 -15.55 1.95 10.93
CA LYS A 58 -14.89 3.10 10.31
C LYS A 58 -15.85 4.28 10.07
N ARG A 59 -17.12 4.00 9.76
CA ARG A 59 -18.11 5.03 9.36
C ARG A 59 -19.03 5.50 10.49
N ILE A 60 -19.26 4.67 11.50
CA ILE A 60 -20.19 4.97 12.59
C ILE A 60 -19.39 5.37 13.85
N PRO A 61 -19.43 6.63 14.30
CA PRO A 61 -18.60 7.12 15.40
C PRO A 61 -18.87 6.39 16.72
N PHE A 62 -20.14 6.06 17.01
CA PHE A 62 -20.54 5.29 18.18
C PHE A 62 -19.87 3.90 18.25
N LEU A 63 -19.80 3.18 17.13
CA LEU A 63 -19.11 1.88 17.07
C LEU A 63 -17.60 2.06 17.23
N LYS A 64 -17.04 3.12 16.63
CA LYS A 64 -15.62 3.42 16.74
C LYS A 64 -15.21 3.62 18.19
N GLU A 65 -15.91 4.45 18.96
CA GLU A 65 -15.60 4.71 20.37
C GLU A 65 -15.72 3.43 21.22
N LYS A 66 -16.78 2.65 21.00
CA LYS A 66 -17.02 1.41 21.76
C LYS A 66 -15.98 0.32 21.52
N PHE A 67 -15.55 0.14 20.26
CA PHE A 67 -14.65 -0.96 19.88
C PHE A 67 -13.17 -0.55 19.87
N SER A 68 -12.85 0.74 19.68
CA SER A 68 -11.46 1.22 19.68
C SER A 68 -10.75 1.00 21.02
N ASN A 69 -11.50 0.85 22.11
CA ASN A 69 -10.96 0.52 23.43
C ASN A 69 -10.50 -0.94 23.56
N ARG A 70 -10.97 -1.85 22.67
CA ARG A 70 -10.64 -3.28 22.72
C ARG A 70 -9.74 -3.74 21.58
N ILE A 71 -9.96 -3.20 20.38
CA ILE A 71 -9.28 -3.65 19.17
C ILE A 71 -8.90 -2.44 18.33
N SER A 72 -7.62 -2.34 17.94
CA SER A 72 -7.16 -1.27 17.07
C SER A 72 -7.81 -1.37 15.68
N LEU A 73 -8.11 -0.24 15.04
CA LEU A 73 -8.64 -0.21 13.67
C LEU A 73 -7.70 -0.92 12.67
N GLY A 74 -6.40 -0.91 12.93
CA GLY A 74 -5.40 -1.64 12.15
C GLY A 74 -5.56 -3.15 12.22
N THR A 75 -5.90 -3.70 13.40
CA THR A 75 -6.17 -5.13 13.58
C THR A 75 -7.41 -5.56 12.79
N ILE A 76 -8.48 -4.76 12.82
CA ILE A 76 -9.72 -5.04 12.08
C ILE A 76 -9.48 -4.99 10.57
N LEU A 77 -8.64 -4.05 10.11
CA LEU A 77 -8.21 -4.00 8.71
C LEU A 77 -7.40 -5.24 8.32
N ASN A 78 -6.49 -5.72 9.18
CA ASN A 78 -5.75 -6.94 8.91
C ASN A 78 -6.70 -8.15 8.81
N TRP A 79 -7.70 -8.25 9.68
CA TRP A 79 -8.74 -9.27 9.59
C TRP A 79 -9.50 -9.18 8.27
N HIS A 80 -9.93 -7.98 7.86
CA HIS A 80 -10.56 -7.76 6.56
C HIS A 80 -9.69 -8.33 5.41
N ILE A 81 -8.38 -8.09 5.40
CA ILE A 81 -7.49 -8.59 4.35
C ILE A 81 -7.37 -10.11 4.40
N TYR A 82 -7.03 -10.69 5.56
CA TYR A 82 -6.83 -12.14 5.70
C TYR A 82 -8.10 -12.93 5.36
N THR A 83 -9.23 -12.50 5.92
CA THR A 83 -10.52 -13.18 5.70
C THR A 83 -11.03 -13.00 4.27
N SER A 84 -10.75 -11.87 3.62
CA SER A 84 -11.09 -11.69 2.19
C SER A 84 -10.30 -12.64 1.30
N ILE A 85 -8.99 -12.79 1.53
CA ILE A 85 -8.16 -13.72 0.73
C ILE A 85 -8.58 -15.16 0.98
N ILE A 86 -8.67 -15.58 2.25
CA ILE A 86 -9.07 -16.96 2.60
C ILE A 86 -10.49 -17.25 2.12
N GLY A 87 -11.43 -16.33 2.33
CA GLY A 87 -12.81 -16.46 1.86
C GLY A 87 -12.88 -16.57 0.33
N SER A 88 -12.05 -15.82 -0.40
CA SER A 88 -11.96 -15.93 -1.85
C SER A 88 -11.38 -17.27 -2.32
N ILE A 89 -10.45 -17.87 -1.56
CA ILE A 89 -9.94 -19.23 -1.82
C ILE A 89 -11.06 -20.25 -1.65
N LEU A 90 -11.81 -20.19 -0.54
CA LEU A 90 -12.94 -21.10 -0.31
C LEU A 90 -14.01 -20.93 -1.39
N ALA A 91 -14.28 -19.69 -1.82
CA ALA A 91 -15.23 -19.41 -2.89
C ALA A 91 -14.79 -20.00 -4.25
N ILE A 92 -13.50 -19.91 -4.59
CA ILE A 92 -12.99 -20.58 -5.81
C ILE A 92 -13.12 -22.09 -5.71
N LEU A 93 -12.73 -22.67 -4.57
CA LEU A 93 -12.86 -24.12 -4.36
C LEU A 93 -14.33 -24.57 -4.47
N HIS A 94 -15.27 -23.80 -3.91
CA HIS A 94 -16.70 -24.05 -4.02
C HIS A 94 -17.18 -24.16 -5.47
N THR A 95 -16.60 -23.39 -6.41
CA THR A 95 -17.01 -23.45 -7.82
C THR A 95 -16.75 -24.81 -8.47
N GLY A 96 -15.88 -25.66 -7.91
CA GLY A 96 -15.45 -26.91 -8.56
C GLY A 96 -14.89 -26.67 -9.97
N HIS A 97 -14.39 -25.44 -10.22
CA HIS A 97 -13.98 -24.93 -11.53
C HIS A 97 -15.05 -25.00 -12.63
N ARG A 98 -16.33 -24.98 -12.25
CA ARG A 98 -17.46 -24.94 -13.17
C ARG A 98 -17.90 -23.49 -13.43
N PHE A 99 -17.51 -22.95 -14.59
CA PHE A 99 -17.82 -21.59 -15.02
C PHE A 99 -18.77 -21.55 -16.22
N GLU A 100 -19.96 -22.13 -16.08
CA GLU A 100 -20.96 -22.17 -17.17
C GLU A 100 -21.98 -21.03 -17.10
N SER A 101 -22.14 -20.40 -15.93
CA SER A 101 -23.08 -19.30 -15.75
C SER A 101 -22.38 -17.95 -15.88
N ASN A 102 -22.96 -17.04 -16.66
CA ASN A 102 -22.47 -15.67 -16.78
C ASN A 102 -22.36 -15.00 -15.40
N LEU A 103 -23.36 -15.23 -14.54
CA LEU A 103 -23.37 -14.71 -13.18
C LEU A 103 -22.17 -15.22 -12.36
N GLY A 104 -21.87 -16.51 -12.40
CA GLY A 104 -20.73 -17.09 -11.68
C GLY A 104 -19.40 -16.53 -12.18
N ILE A 105 -19.23 -16.40 -13.50
CA ILE A 105 -18.04 -15.79 -14.11
C ILE A 105 -17.86 -14.36 -13.61
N TRP A 106 -18.88 -13.50 -13.75
CA TRP A 106 -18.83 -12.11 -13.31
C TRP A 106 -18.57 -11.98 -11.80
N LEU A 107 -19.21 -12.84 -10.99
CA LEU A 107 -19.00 -12.85 -9.54
C LEU A 107 -17.55 -13.19 -9.20
N THR A 108 -16.99 -14.25 -9.77
CA THR A 108 -15.59 -14.63 -9.55
C THR A 108 -14.62 -13.56 -10.06
N THR A 109 -14.87 -12.97 -11.22
CA THR A 109 -14.06 -11.87 -11.76
C THR A 109 -14.07 -10.66 -10.82
N MET A 110 -15.23 -10.22 -10.35
CA MET A 110 -15.34 -9.07 -9.44
C MET A 110 -14.74 -9.36 -8.07
N MET A 111 -14.84 -10.61 -7.58
CA MET A 111 -14.17 -11.06 -6.37
C MET A 111 -12.65 -10.94 -6.51
N LEU A 112 -12.08 -11.53 -7.56
CA LEU A 112 -10.63 -11.49 -7.82
C LEU A 112 -10.13 -10.06 -8.00
N LEU A 113 -10.84 -9.25 -8.79
CA LEU A 113 -10.52 -7.85 -9.01
C LEU A 113 -10.52 -7.08 -7.69
N THR A 114 -11.54 -7.28 -6.85
CA THR A 114 -11.65 -6.59 -5.55
C THR A 114 -10.55 -6.99 -4.59
N VAL A 115 -10.26 -8.29 -4.45
CA VAL A 115 -9.19 -8.79 -3.57
C VAL A 115 -7.82 -8.29 -4.04
N LEU A 116 -7.53 -8.37 -5.35
CA LEU A 116 -6.29 -7.89 -5.94
C LEU A 116 -6.15 -6.37 -5.78
N SER A 117 -7.22 -5.62 -6.04
CA SER A 117 -7.25 -4.17 -5.86
C SER A 117 -7.01 -3.76 -4.41
N GLY A 118 -7.60 -4.48 -3.45
CA GLY A 118 -7.40 -4.24 -2.02
C GLY A 118 -5.97 -4.52 -1.58
N PHE A 119 -5.38 -5.62 -2.06
CA PHE A 119 -3.98 -5.97 -1.82
C PHE A 119 -3.05 -4.87 -2.36
N ILE A 120 -3.16 -4.52 -3.65
CA ILE A 120 -2.35 -3.47 -4.28
C ILE A 120 -2.52 -2.15 -3.52
N GLY A 121 -3.76 -1.77 -3.19
CA GLY A 121 -4.07 -0.57 -2.45
C GLY A 121 -3.33 -0.50 -1.12
N ARG A 122 -3.36 -1.57 -0.33
CA ARG A 122 -2.66 -1.65 0.97
C ARG A 122 -1.16 -1.41 0.83
N TYR A 123 -0.49 -2.07 -0.10
CA TYR A 123 0.97 -1.94 -0.26
C TYR A 123 1.38 -0.61 -0.87
N PHE A 124 0.62 -0.11 -1.86
CA PHE A 124 0.88 1.19 -2.47
C PHE A 124 0.72 2.33 -1.45
N LEU A 125 -0.37 2.32 -0.67
CA LEU A 125 -0.62 3.27 0.42
C LEU A 125 0.50 3.29 1.45
N THR A 126 0.90 2.10 1.92
CA THR A 126 1.92 1.97 2.96
C THR A 126 3.29 2.43 2.45
N TYR A 127 3.66 2.03 1.22
CA TYR A 127 4.92 2.45 0.60
C TYR A 127 4.98 3.97 0.42
N SER A 128 3.95 4.56 -0.21
CA SER A 128 3.87 6.00 -0.47
C SER A 128 3.89 6.85 0.81
N SER A 129 3.26 6.38 1.88
CA SER A 129 3.24 7.09 3.17
C SER A 129 4.56 6.96 3.93
N GLN A 130 5.28 5.85 3.78
CA GLN A 130 6.60 5.64 4.38
C GLN A 130 7.65 6.49 3.68
N GLU A 131 7.68 6.44 2.35
CA GLU A 131 8.61 7.24 1.54
C GLU A 131 8.46 8.74 1.83
N LEU A 132 7.22 9.22 1.98
CA LEU A 132 7.00 10.60 2.42
C LEU A 132 7.61 10.93 3.76
N ARG A 133 7.41 10.04 4.74
CA ARG A 133 7.87 10.30 6.09
C ARG A 133 9.38 10.30 6.15
N GLU A 134 10.02 9.37 5.44
CA GLU A 134 11.47 9.33 5.27
C GLU A 134 12.01 10.63 4.66
N LYS A 135 11.38 11.15 3.60
CA LYS A 135 11.76 12.44 2.99
C LYS A 135 11.56 13.61 3.95
N GLN A 136 10.46 13.64 4.72
CA GLN A 136 10.21 14.69 5.70
C GLN A 136 11.23 14.65 6.85
N ASP A 137 11.57 13.45 7.32
CA ASP A 137 12.59 13.24 8.37
C ASP A 137 13.97 13.68 7.88
N GLN A 138 14.33 13.38 6.62
CA GLN A 138 15.54 13.86 5.97
C GLN A 138 15.57 15.39 5.86
N LEU A 139 14.47 16.01 5.41
CA LEU A 139 14.37 17.47 5.34
C LEU A 139 14.58 18.13 6.71
N ASN A 140 13.95 17.59 7.76
CA ASN A 140 14.12 18.10 9.13
C ASN A 140 15.59 18.00 9.59
N LEU A 141 16.27 16.90 9.24
CA LEU A 141 17.69 16.71 9.54
C LEU A 141 18.56 17.75 8.81
N LEU A 142 18.38 17.91 7.51
CA LEU A 142 19.13 18.88 6.71
C LEU A 142 18.89 20.32 7.17
N ALA A 143 17.64 20.68 7.48
CA ALA A 143 17.29 21.99 8.01
C ALA A 143 18.00 22.26 9.36
N THR A 144 18.11 21.24 10.22
CA THR A 144 18.83 21.35 11.50
C THR A 144 20.33 21.57 11.26
N GLN A 145 20.95 20.83 10.33
CA GLN A 145 22.36 21.00 9.98
C GLN A 145 22.66 22.37 9.35
N TYR A 146 21.77 22.85 8.47
CA TYR A 146 21.87 24.17 7.88
C TYR A 146 21.84 25.27 8.96
N ASN A 147 20.88 25.19 9.88
CA ASN A 147 20.76 26.16 10.98
C ASN A 147 21.98 26.16 11.91
N GLN A 148 22.61 24.99 12.13
CA GLN A 148 23.87 24.90 12.88
C GLN A 148 25.02 25.63 12.18
N ILE A 149 25.20 25.41 10.88
CA ILE A 149 26.28 26.07 10.09
C ILE A 149 26.06 27.59 10.01
N VAL A 150 24.81 28.04 9.81
CA VAL A 150 24.49 29.48 9.80
C VAL A 150 24.72 30.09 11.19
N GLY A 151 24.41 29.37 12.26
CA GLY A 151 24.72 29.77 13.63
C GLY A 151 26.22 29.93 13.88
N GLU A 152 27.05 29.00 13.38
CA GLU A 152 28.51 29.07 13.46
C GLU A 152 29.09 30.23 12.64
N LEU A 153 28.53 30.49 11.46
CA LEU A 153 28.87 31.66 10.62
C LEU A 153 28.56 32.98 11.33
N GLY A 154 27.43 33.08 12.02
CA GLY A 154 27.05 34.26 12.81
C GLY A 154 27.96 34.53 14.01
N GLN A 155 28.68 33.51 14.51
CA GLN A 155 29.61 33.63 15.64
C GLN A 155 31.05 33.97 15.23
N LYS A 156 31.43 33.85 13.96
CA LYS A 156 32.78 34.18 13.46
C LYS A 156 32.76 35.17 12.27
N PRO A 157 32.58 36.47 12.51
CA PRO A 157 32.49 37.46 11.44
C PRO A 157 33.84 37.89 10.82
N GLU A 158 34.97 37.74 11.51
CA GLU A 158 36.18 38.56 11.21
C GLU A 158 37.42 37.84 10.65
N ALA A 159 37.47 36.51 10.52
CA ALA A 159 38.74 35.83 10.23
C ALA A 159 39.00 35.41 8.75
N GLU A 160 37.99 35.39 7.86
CA GLU A 160 38.14 34.74 6.53
C GLU A 160 38.08 35.67 5.31
N THR A 161 37.58 36.90 5.43
CA THR A 161 37.41 37.78 4.25
C THR A 161 38.71 38.38 3.71
N THR A 162 39.79 38.43 4.50
CA THR A 162 40.99 39.19 4.13
C THR A 162 42.19 38.31 3.74
N TYR A 163 42.20 37.01 4.08
CA TYR A 163 43.36 36.12 3.85
C TYR A 163 43.17 35.10 2.70
N ALA A 164 41.93 34.84 2.27
CA ALA A 164 41.63 33.81 1.26
C ALA A 164 41.74 34.29 -0.20
N ALA A 165 41.68 35.60 -0.44
CA ALA A 165 41.60 36.15 -1.79
C ALA A 165 42.92 36.10 -2.59
N SER A 166 44.08 36.07 -1.92
CA SER A 166 45.38 36.25 -2.61
C SER A 166 46.17 34.97 -2.84
N HIS A 167 46.01 33.91 -2.02
CA HIS A 167 46.91 32.75 -2.04
C HIS A 167 46.28 31.40 -2.44
N GLY A 168 44.95 31.32 -2.59
CA GLY A 168 44.23 30.05 -2.83
C GLY A 168 43.86 29.74 -4.29
N PHE A 169 43.68 30.77 -5.13
CA PHE A 169 43.11 30.61 -6.47
C PHE A 169 44.02 29.80 -7.43
N VAL A 170 45.31 30.10 -7.43
CA VAL A 170 46.29 29.48 -8.34
C VAL A 170 46.50 27.99 -8.02
N ARG A 171 46.52 27.63 -6.73
CA ARG A 171 46.69 26.24 -6.29
C ARG A 171 45.44 25.39 -6.51
N HIS A 172 44.26 26.00 -6.46
CA HIS A 172 42.99 25.31 -6.72
C HIS A 172 42.78 25.02 -8.22
N ALA A 173 43.19 25.95 -9.10
CA ALA A 173 43.19 25.74 -10.55
C ALA A 173 44.13 24.59 -10.97
N LEU A 174 45.28 24.45 -10.31
CA LEU A 174 46.22 23.34 -10.57
C LEU A 174 45.70 21.98 -10.09
N ASN A 175 44.96 21.94 -8.97
CA ASN A 175 44.40 20.69 -8.45
C ASN A 175 43.15 20.21 -9.18
N SER A 176 42.40 21.06 -9.89
CA SER A 176 41.24 20.60 -10.68
C SER A 176 41.64 19.92 -12.00
N ILE A 177 42.84 20.21 -12.50
CA ILE A 177 43.40 19.62 -13.72
C ILE A 177 43.97 18.22 -13.44
N ILE A 178 44.48 17.98 -12.24
CA ILE A 178 45.06 16.71 -11.81
C ILE A 178 44.03 16.02 -10.91
N GLY A 179 43.06 15.33 -11.50
CA GLY A 179 41.91 14.71 -10.84
C GLY A 179 42.24 13.67 -9.77
N ILE A 180 42.75 14.11 -8.63
CA ILE A 180 42.97 13.32 -7.42
C ILE A 180 42.32 14.08 -6.28
N GLY A 181 41.13 13.66 -5.86
CA GLY A 181 40.40 14.35 -4.80
C GLY A 181 39.14 13.65 -4.32
N ASN A 182 39.23 12.34 -4.06
CA ASN A 182 38.21 11.59 -3.32
C ASN A 182 38.03 12.19 -1.90
N SER A 183 36.77 12.46 -1.55
CA SER A 183 36.17 12.35 -0.20
C SER A 183 36.70 13.20 0.96
N GLN A 184 37.83 13.91 0.85
CA GLN A 184 38.40 14.72 1.94
C GLN A 184 38.13 16.23 1.81
N ALA A 185 37.54 16.68 0.69
CA ALA A 185 37.26 18.08 0.41
C ALA A 185 36.02 18.63 1.16
N ASP A 186 35.15 17.77 1.68
CA ASP A 186 33.86 18.17 2.25
C ASP A 186 33.98 18.75 3.68
N SER A 187 35.10 18.52 4.35
CA SER A 187 35.40 19.09 5.67
C SER A 187 36.23 20.38 5.64
N LYS A 188 36.76 20.78 4.46
CA LYS A 188 37.59 21.99 4.28
C LYS A 188 36.99 23.03 3.34
N ALA A 189 35.78 22.80 2.82
CA ALA A 189 35.07 23.81 2.05
C ALA A 189 34.67 24.99 2.97
N PRO A 190 34.74 26.24 2.48
CA PRO A 190 34.22 27.40 3.20
C PRO A 190 32.80 27.13 3.70
N LEU A 191 32.52 27.52 4.94
CA LEU A 191 31.22 27.29 5.59
C LEU A 191 30.03 27.81 4.74
N SER A 192 30.25 28.88 3.95
CA SER A 192 29.29 29.43 2.98
C SER A 192 28.95 28.47 1.82
N ILE A 193 29.93 27.76 1.26
CA ILE A 193 29.71 26.77 0.18
C ILE A 193 28.92 25.57 0.72
N ARG A 194 29.21 25.16 1.97
CA ARG A 194 28.50 24.06 2.63
C ARG A 194 27.04 24.42 2.94
N ALA A 195 26.78 25.65 3.39
CA ALA A 195 25.44 26.17 3.58
C ALA A 195 24.65 26.24 2.26
N MET A 196 25.29 26.66 1.16
CA MET A 196 24.64 26.72 -0.16
C MET A 196 24.24 25.34 -0.68
N ARG A 197 25.11 24.33 -0.55
CA ARG A 197 24.81 22.94 -0.93
C ARG A 197 23.68 22.31 -0.10
N LEU A 198 23.63 22.63 1.19
CA LEU A 198 22.51 22.19 2.05
C LEU A 198 21.21 22.87 1.64
N ALA A 199 21.22 24.17 1.32
CA ALA A 199 20.04 24.87 0.85
C ALA A 199 19.52 24.30 -0.49
N GLU A 200 20.41 23.95 -1.41
CA GLU A 200 20.07 23.26 -2.67
C GLU A 200 19.42 21.89 -2.38
N SER A 201 20.03 21.09 -1.51
CA SER A 201 19.50 19.77 -1.12
C SER A 201 18.14 19.86 -0.41
N ILE A 202 17.93 20.91 0.41
CA ILE A 202 16.64 21.19 1.06
C ILE A 202 15.59 21.55 0.00
N SER A 203 15.93 22.41 -0.96
CA SER A 203 15.02 22.81 -2.03
C SER A 203 14.59 21.63 -2.90
N ASP A 204 15.52 20.74 -3.24
CA ASP A 204 15.23 19.50 -3.98
C ASP A 204 14.29 18.56 -3.21
N LEU A 205 14.52 18.39 -1.90
CA LEU A 205 13.64 17.59 -1.03
C LEU A 205 12.26 18.22 -0.87
N GLU A 206 12.17 19.53 -0.67
CA GLU A 206 10.91 20.27 -0.61
C GLU A 206 10.13 20.13 -1.91
N TYR A 207 10.80 20.26 -3.05
CA TYR A 207 10.20 20.06 -4.36
C TYR A 207 9.69 18.61 -4.51
N ALA A 208 10.49 17.62 -4.13
CA ALA A 208 10.11 16.21 -4.16
C ALA A 208 8.90 15.92 -3.25
N ILE A 209 8.82 16.51 -2.06
CA ILE A 209 7.68 16.39 -1.14
C ILE A 209 6.45 17.09 -1.72
N LYS A 210 6.61 18.26 -2.34
CA LYS A 210 5.50 19.02 -2.95
C LYS A 210 4.80 18.24 -4.06
N THR A 211 5.53 17.44 -4.84
CA THR A 211 4.94 16.57 -5.87
C THR A 211 4.04 15.44 -5.31
N HIS A 212 4.01 15.26 -3.98
CA HIS A 212 3.27 14.18 -3.35
C HIS A 212 1.74 14.30 -3.43
N GLU A 213 1.20 15.48 -3.74
CA GLU A 213 -0.24 15.64 -3.94
C GLU A 213 -0.82 14.67 -4.99
N LEU A 214 -0.04 14.35 -6.02
CA LEU A 214 -0.43 13.41 -7.06
C LEU A 214 -0.65 12.00 -6.48
N PHE A 215 0.28 11.51 -5.66
CA PHE A 215 0.16 10.21 -5.01
C PHE A 215 -1.04 10.14 -4.08
N LYS A 216 -1.30 11.21 -3.32
CA LYS A 216 -2.49 11.29 -2.44
C LYS A 216 -3.79 11.24 -3.25
N ARG A 217 -3.87 11.97 -4.38
CA ARG A 217 -5.04 11.95 -5.28
C ARG A 217 -5.24 10.59 -5.93
N LEU A 218 -4.17 9.97 -6.44
CA LEU A 218 -4.22 8.62 -7.02
C LEU A 218 -4.70 7.59 -6.00
N THR A 219 -4.16 7.65 -4.79
CA THR A 219 -4.56 6.79 -3.68
C THR A 219 -6.03 6.95 -3.30
N ALA A 220 -6.52 8.20 -3.22
CA ALA A 220 -7.92 8.46 -2.93
C ALA A 220 -8.85 7.96 -4.05
N ARG A 221 -8.46 8.12 -5.32
CA ARG A 221 -9.18 7.56 -6.47
C ARG A 221 -9.18 6.03 -6.45
N TRP A 222 -8.04 5.42 -6.15
CA TRP A 222 -7.91 3.97 -6.02
C TRP A 222 -8.84 3.40 -4.97
N LEU A 223 -8.89 4.03 -3.79
CA LEU A 223 -9.81 3.62 -2.73
C LEU A 223 -11.27 3.71 -3.18
N LYS A 224 -11.65 4.76 -3.92
CA LYS A 224 -13.00 4.86 -4.50
C LYS A 224 -13.29 3.70 -5.45
N VAL A 225 -12.36 3.39 -6.36
CA VAL A 225 -12.51 2.27 -7.30
C VAL A 225 -12.69 0.96 -6.55
N HIS A 226 -11.84 0.66 -5.55
CA HIS A 226 -11.95 -0.54 -4.73
C HIS A 226 -13.31 -0.66 -4.02
N ILE A 227 -13.84 0.46 -3.50
CA ILE A 227 -15.16 0.48 -2.87
C ILE A 227 -16.25 0.19 -3.91
N VAL A 228 -16.20 0.81 -5.09
CA VAL A 228 -17.19 0.58 -6.16
C VAL A 228 -17.18 -0.88 -6.59
N THR A 229 -16.01 -1.47 -6.83
CA THR A 229 -15.91 -2.88 -7.23
C THR A 229 -16.38 -3.82 -6.13
N SER A 230 -16.13 -3.47 -4.85
CA SER A 230 -16.68 -4.22 -3.71
C SER A 230 -18.22 -4.16 -3.67
N CYS A 231 -18.82 -3.00 -3.95
CA CYS A 231 -20.26 -2.87 -4.01
C CYS A 231 -20.87 -3.73 -5.13
N VAL A 232 -20.26 -3.72 -6.32
CA VAL A 232 -20.68 -4.57 -7.44
C VAL A 232 -20.54 -6.05 -7.09
N PHE A 233 -19.43 -6.45 -6.48
CA PHE A 233 -19.21 -7.81 -6.00
C PHE A 233 -20.32 -8.25 -5.02
N TYR A 234 -20.66 -7.43 -4.03
CA TYR A 234 -21.71 -7.78 -3.07
C TYR A 234 -23.10 -7.87 -3.71
N LEU A 235 -23.42 -7.00 -4.67
CA LEU A 235 -24.66 -7.07 -5.42
C LEU A 235 -24.75 -8.41 -6.18
N LEU A 236 -23.69 -8.79 -6.91
CA LEU A 236 -23.62 -10.06 -7.61
C LEU A 236 -23.71 -11.25 -6.64
N LEU A 237 -23.09 -11.15 -5.47
CA LEU A 237 -23.13 -12.20 -4.44
C LEU A 237 -24.56 -12.41 -3.92
N ILE A 238 -25.31 -11.33 -3.66
CA ILE A 238 -26.71 -11.42 -3.22
C ILE A 238 -27.55 -12.09 -4.30
N ILE A 239 -27.41 -11.68 -5.56
CA ILE A 239 -28.13 -12.30 -6.68
C ILE A 239 -27.74 -13.78 -6.83
N HIS A 240 -26.47 -14.12 -6.64
CA HIS A 240 -25.99 -15.49 -6.67
C HIS A 240 -26.65 -16.36 -5.60
N ILE A 241 -26.65 -15.88 -4.34
CA ILE A 241 -27.28 -16.59 -3.22
C ILE A 241 -28.79 -16.74 -3.48
N TRP A 242 -29.46 -15.67 -3.92
CA TRP A 242 -30.89 -15.70 -4.25
C TRP A 242 -31.18 -16.73 -5.35
N SER A 243 -30.41 -16.72 -6.44
CA SER A 243 -30.54 -17.68 -7.54
C SER A 243 -30.34 -19.11 -7.05
N SER A 244 -29.33 -19.36 -6.22
CA SER A 244 -29.05 -20.67 -5.65
C SER A 244 -30.18 -21.16 -4.75
N ILE A 245 -30.81 -20.28 -3.97
CA ILE A 245 -31.99 -20.61 -3.15
C ILE A 245 -33.22 -20.87 -4.04
N TYR A 246 -33.50 -19.96 -4.97
CA TYR A 246 -34.68 -20.02 -5.83
C TYR A 246 -34.69 -21.26 -6.74
N PHE A 247 -33.57 -21.55 -7.40
CA PHE A 247 -33.44 -22.73 -8.26
C PHE A 247 -33.08 -23.99 -7.48
N GLY A 248 -32.32 -23.90 -6.39
CA GLY A 248 -31.91 -25.06 -5.59
C GLY A 248 -33.02 -25.65 -4.74
N LEU A 249 -33.90 -24.83 -4.15
CA LEU A 249 -35.05 -25.32 -3.37
C LEU A 249 -36.17 -25.90 -4.26
N ARG A 250 -36.20 -25.54 -5.56
CA ARG A 250 -37.22 -26.05 -6.49
C ARG A 250 -37.09 -27.54 -6.79
N TYR A 251 -35.90 -28.14 -6.59
CA TYR A 251 -35.65 -29.57 -6.81
C TYR A 251 -35.91 -30.45 -5.57
N PHE A 252 -36.31 -29.87 -4.44
CA PHE A 252 -36.76 -30.60 -3.23
C PHE A 252 -38.29 -30.66 -3.10
N LYS A 253 -39.03 -30.37 -4.18
CA LYS A 253 -40.48 -30.59 -4.28
C LYS A 253 -40.79 -31.79 -5.15
#